data_AF-A0A3D1F761-F1
#
_entry.id   AF-A0A3D1F761-F1
#
_cell.length_a   1.000
_cell.length_b   1.000
_cell.length_c   1.000
_cell.angle_alpha   90.00
_cell.angle_beta   90.00
_cell.angle_gamma   90.00
#
_symmetry.space_group_name_H-M   'P 1'
#
loop_
_entity.id
_entity.type
_entity.pdbx_description
1 polymer ?
#
loop_
_entity_poly.entity_id
_entity_poly.type
_entity_poly.pdbx_seq_one_letter_code
_entity_poly.pdbx_strand_id
1 'polypeptide(L)'
;STKGSAKGELVDKVREATRLAKQQRPDLLIDGEVQLDAAIVPEVATIKDMHGALGGRANVLIFPSLEAGNIGYKLTQRLGKARAVGPLLQGLNRPASDLSRGALVEDIVDTVAVTALRA
;
A
#
# COMPACT_ATOMS: atom_id res chain seq x y z
N SER A 1 14.17 2.82 -3.76
CA SER A 1 15.19 3.25 -2.79
C SER A 1 14.72 2.87 -1.40
N THR A 2 15.65 2.65 -0.46
CA THR A 2 15.37 2.52 0.97
C THR A 2 16.29 3.51 1.68
N LYS A 3 15.73 4.46 2.45
CA LYS A 3 16.45 5.49 3.23
C LYS A 3 17.69 6.12 2.57
N GLY A 4 17.63 6.56 1.31
CA GLY A 4 18.79 7.22 0.68
C GLY A 4 19.53 6.40 -0.36
N SER A 5 19.22 5.10 -0.51
CA SER A 5 19.98 4.24 -1.44
C SER A 5 19.91 4.66 -2.92
N ALA A 6 18.99 5.56 -3.27
CA ALA A 6 18.95 6.24 -4.56
C ALA A 6 18.48 7.69 -4.34
N LYS A 7 18.83 8.56 -5.29
CA LYS A 7 18.46 9.97 -5.31
C LYS A 7 17.62 10.27 -6.55
N GLY A 8 16.72 11.24 -6.45
CA GLY A 8 15.89 11.69 -7.57
C GLY A 8 14.49 12.09 -7.12
N GLU A 9 13.79 12.87 -7.95
CA GLU A 9 12.51 13.49 -7.63
C GLU A 9 11.45 12.49 -7.15
N LEU A 10 11.39 11.30 -7.76
CA LEU A 10 10.44 10.25 -7.36
C LEU A 10 10.70 9.73 -5.95
N VAL A 11 11.97 9.67 -5.53
CA VAL A 11 12.35 9.25 -4.19
C VAL A 11 12.04 10.35 -3.18
N ASP A 12 12.38 11.60 -3.52
CA ASP A 12 12.14 12.75 -2.66
C ASP A 12 10.64 12.99 -2.43
N LYS A 13 9.80 12.75 -3.45
CA LYS A 13 8.34 12.74 -3.31
C LYS A 13 7.86 11.78 -2.22
N VAL A 14 8.37 10.55 -2.18
CA VAL A 14 7.94 9.53 -1.20
C VAL A 14 8.48 9.88 0.19
N ARG A 15 9.70 10.41 0.29
CA ARG A 15 10.25 10.91 1.56
C ARG A 15 9.39 12.02 2.15
N GLU A 16 9.04 13.00 1.33
CA GLU A 16 8.25 14.14 1.76
C GLU A 16 6.83 13.70 2.17
N ALA A 17 6.20 12.81 1.39
CA ALA A 17 4.92 12.22 1.77
C ALA A 17 4.99 11.48 3.11
N THR A 18 6.05 10.71 3.35
CA THR A 18 6.28 10.00 4.62
C THR A 18 6.42 10.98 5.78
N ARG A 19 7.19 12.06 5.59
CA ARG A 19 7.38 13.12 6.60
C ARG A 19 6.06 13.78 6.97
N LEU A 20 5.26 14.17 5.98
CA LEU A 20 3.96 14.80 6.18
C LEU A 20 2.98 13.86 6.89
N ALA A 21 2.93 12.58 6.50
CA ALA A 21 2.05 11.60 7.13
C ALA A 21 2.40 11.38 8.61
N LYS A 22 3.69 11.23 8.95
CA LYS A 22 4.15 11.12 10.34
C LYS A 22 3.82 12.35 11.19
N GLN A 23 3.89 13.55 10.59
CA GLN A 23 3.54 14.79 11.29
C GLN A 23 2.04 14.91 11.56
N GLN A 24 1.20 14.54 10.59
CA GLN A 24 -0.25 14.62 10.72
C GLN A 24 -0.84 13.52 11.60
N ARG A 25 -0.22 12.33 11.60
CA ARG A 25 -0.69 11.14 12.32
C ARG A 25 0.47 10.45 13.06
N PRO A 26 1.00 11.09 14.13
CA PRO A 26 2.11 10.53 14.91
C PRO A 26 1.74 9.24 15.65
N ASP A 27 0.45 8.93 15.76
CA ASP A 27 -0.07 7.70 16.35
C ASP A 27 0.08 6.46 15.43
N LEU A 28 0.27 6.66 14.13
CA LEU A 28 0.43 5.58 13.16
C LEU A 28 1.89 5.15 13.00
N LEU A 29 2.12 3.85 12.94
CA LEU A 29 3.42 3.28 12.57
C LEU A 29 3.59 3.37 11.05
N ILE A 30 4.42 4.30 10.61
CA ILE A 30 4.68 4.56 9.19
C ILE A 30 6.18 4.51 8.97
N ASP A 31 6.65 3.93 7.88
CA ASP A 31 8.05 4.04 7.43
C ASP A 31 8.11 4.32 5.94
N GLY A 32 9.15 5.03 5.52
CA GLY A 32 9.38 5.38 4.13
C GLY A 32 10.59 6.32 3.96
N GLU A 33 11.16 6.44 2.77
CA GLU A 33 10.91 5.56 1.62
C GLU A 33 11.52 4.17 1.82
N VAL A 34 10.87 3.14 1.28
CA VAL A 34 11.26 1.73 1.47
C VAL A 34 10.95 0.92 0.22
N GLN A 35 11.81 -0.05 -0.12
CA GLN A 35 11.52 -1.04 -1.15
C GLN A 35 10.63 -2.17 -0.60
N LEU A 36 9.87 -2.83 -1.48
CA LEU A 36 8.90 -3.86 -1.08
C LEU A 36 9.53 -4.98 -0.22
N ASP A 37 10.69 -5.48 -0.63
CA ASP A 37 11.43 -6.52 0.07
C ASP A 37 11.72 -6.14 1.54
N ALA A 38 12.22 -4.92 1.76
CA ALA A 38 12.49 -4.38 3.08
C ALA A 38 11.23 -4.05 3.89
N ALA A 39 10.10 -3.80 3.21
CA ALA A 39 8.84 -3.48 3.87
C ALA A 39 8.16 -4.73 4.46
N ILE A 40 8.33 -5.91 3.84
CA ILE A 40 7.56 -7.13 4.17
C ILE A 40 8.41 -8.33 4.61
N VAL A 41 9.74 -8.27 4.49
CA VAL A 41 10.66 -9.34 4.91
C VAL A 41 11.58 -8.83 6.03
N PRO A 42 11.38 -9.25 7.29
CA PRO A 42 12.18 -8.76 8.44
C PRO A 42 13.69 -8.97 8.28
N GLU A 43 14.11 -10.06 7.64
CA GLU A 43 15.50 -10.37 7.38
C GLU A 43 16.12 -9.34 6.42
N VAL A 44 15.39 -8.96 5.36
CA VAL A 44 15.84 -7.92 4.42
C VAL A 44 15.83 -6.55 5.09
N ALA A 45 14.84 -6.27 5.93
CA ALA A 45 14.81 -5.04 6.72
C ALA A 45 16.05 -4.91 7.60
N THR A 46 16.46 -6.01 8.25
CA THR A 46 17.68 -6.06 9.07
C THR A 46 18.94 -5.85 8.22
N ILE A 47 19.05 -6.53 7.08
CA ILE A 47 20.20 -6.39 6.15
C ILE A 47 20.34 -4.96 5.63
N LYS A 48 19.21 -4.29 5.35
CA LYS A 48 19.18 -2.89 4.89
C LYS A 48 19.21 -1.87 6.03
N ASP A 49 19.51 -2.30 7.25
CA ASP A 49 19.64 -1.47 8.44
C ASP A 49 18.41 -0.57 8.68
N MET A 50 17.23 -1.16 8.46
CA MET A 50 15.97 -0.48 8.73
C MET A 50 15.68 -0.44 10.23
N HIS A 51 16.12 0.64 10.88
CA HIS A 51 15.66 1.00 12.24
C HIS A 51 14.23 1.58 12.29
N GLY A 52 13.40 1.24 11.31
CA GLY A 52 12.02 1.72 11.21
C GLY A 52 11.10 1.00 12.21
N ALA A 53 10.01 1.65 12.60
CA ALA A 53 9.04 1.09 13.54
C ALA A 53 8.35 -0.18 13.01
N LEU A 54 8.33 -0.39 11.69
CA LEU A 54 7.68 -1.54 11.08
C LEU A 54 8.56 -2.80 11.01
N GLY A 55 9.89 -2.68 11.04
CA GLY A 55 10.81 -3.83 11.09
C GLY A 55 10.58 -4.91 10.03
N GLY A 56 10.16 -4.52 8.81
CA GLY A 56 9.84 -5.46 7.72
C GLY A 56 8.52 -6.21 7.88
N ARG A 57 7.56 -5.66 8.65
CA ARG A 57 6.25 -6.28 8.91
C ARG A 57 5.09 -5.40 8.44
N ALA A 58 5.29 -4.63 7.37
CA ALA A 58 4.25 -3.77 6.84
C ALA A 58 3.03 -4.58 6.37
N ASN A 59 1.85 -4.15 6.78
CA ASN A 59 0.56 -4.72 6.35
C ASN A 59 -0.25 -3.74 5.48
N VAL A 60 0.20 -2.49 5.36
CA VAL A 60 -0.34 -1.48 4.46
C VAL A 60 0.79 -0.97 3.57
N LEU A 61 0.57 -1.02 2.25
CA LEU A 61 1.54 -0.59 1.24
C LEU A 61 0.98 0.58 0.46
N ILE A 62 1.66 1.73 0.55
CA ILE A 62 1.31 2.95 -0.20
C ILE A 62 2.20 3.03 -1.43
N PHE A 63 1.61 2.83 -2.62
CA PHE A 63 2.35 2.87 -3.87
C PHE A 63 2.65 4.31 -4.31
N PRO A 64 3.81 4.57 -4.93
CA PRO A 64 4.23 5.92 -5.30
C PRO A 64 3.50 6.48 -6.53
N SER A 65 2.77 5.65 -7.28
CA SER A 65 2.00 6.03 -8.46
C SER A 65 0.88 5.03 -8.73
N LEU A 66 -0.09 5.44 -9.57
CA LEU A 66 -1.17 4.57 -10.04
C LEU A 66 -0.63 3.37 -10.83
N GLU A 67 0.40 3.57 -11.66
CA GLU A 67 1.02 2.51 -12.45
C GLU A 67 1.59 1.42 -11.53
N ALA A 68 2.37 1.82 -10.53
CA ALA A 68 2.96 0.89 -9.57
C ALA A 68 1.88 0.16 -8.76
N GLY A 69 0.84 0.87 -8.32
CA GLY A 69 -0.29 0.29 -7.59
C GLY A 69 -1.06 -0.72 -8.44
N ASN A 70 -1.47 -0.32 -9.66
CA ASN A 70 -2.28 -1.15 -10.56
C ASN A 70 -1.55 -2.43 -10.98
N ILE A 71 -0.28 -2.29 -11.37
CA ILE A 71 0.56 -3.45 -11.71
C ILE A 71 0.78 -4.32 -10.48
N GLY A 72 1.14 -3.72 -9.34
CA GLY A 72 1.45 -4.43 -8.09
C GLY A 72 0.32 -5.33 -7.63
N TYR A 73 -0.88 -4.79 -7.43
CA TYR A 73 -1.99 -5.60 -6.91
C TYR A 73 -2.43 -6.69 -7.90
N LYS A 74 -2.38 -6.43 -9.22
CA LYS A 74 -2.72 -7.43 -10.25
C LYS A 74 -1.68 -8.54 -10.32
N LEU A 75 -0.39 -8.23 -10.19
CA LEU A 75 0.66 -9.26 -10.10
C LEU A 75 0.44 -10.14 -8.86
N THR A 76 0.17 -9.53 -7.70
CA THR A 76 -0.12 -10.27 -6.47
C THR A 76 -1.36 -11.17 -6.62
N GLN A 77 -2.42 -10.66 -7.26
CA GLN A 77 -3.64 -11.45 -7.53
C GLN A 77 -3.36 -12.62 -8.49
N ARG A 78 -2.71 -12.36 -9.63
CA ARG A 78 -2.55 -13.35 -10.71
C ARG A 78 -1.44 -14.36 -10.45
N LEU A 79 -0.29 -13.92 -9.94
CA LEU A 79 0.87 -14.78 -9.69
C LEU A 79 0.87 -15.34 -8.28
N GLY A 80 0.56 -14.48 -7.29
CA GLY A 80 0.48 -14.87 -5.88
C GLY A 80 -0.81 -15.60 -5.51
N LYS A 81 -1.77 -15.70 -6.44
CA LYS A 81 -3.11 -16.27 -6.23
C LYS A 81 -3.85 -15.63 -5.05
N ALA A 82 -3.53 -14.37 -4.76
CA ALA A 82 -4.18 -13.62 -3.71
C ALA A 82 -5.61 -13.25 -4.13
N ARG A 83 -6.51 -13.16 -3.15
CA ARG A 83 -7.85 -12.59 -3.34
C ARG A 83 -7.75 -11.07 -3.29
N ALA A 84 -8.31 -10.37 -4.28
CA ALA A 84 -8.32 -8.92 -4.34
C ALA A 84 -9.75 -8.41 -4.17
N VAL A 85 -9.99 -7.52 -3.20
CA VAL A 85 -11.30 -6.93 -2.94
C VAL A 85 -11.26 -5.43 -3.27
N GLY A 86 -12.23 -4.96 -4.06
CA GLY A 86 -12.38 -3.55 -4.44
C GLY A 86 -12.30 -3.28 -5.95
N PRO A 87 -11.97 -2.03 -6.36
CA PRO A 87 -11.49 -0.95 -5.52
C PRO A 87 -12.56 -0.32 -4.61
N LEU A 88 -12.12 0.00 -3.39
CA LEU A 88 -12.90 0.60 -2.32
C LEU A 88 -12.54 2.08 -2.22
N LEU A 89 -13.48 3.00 -2.48
CA LEU A 89 -13.21 4.44 -2.41
C LEU A 89 -13.19 4.89 -0.96
N GLN A 90 -12.21 5.73 -0.57
CA GLN A 90 -12.03 6.23 0.80
C GLN A 90 -12.04 7.77 0.82
N GLY A 91 -12.44 8.37 1.95
CA GLY A 91 -12.51 9.82 2.14
C GLY A 91 -13.82 10.49 1.69
N LEU A 92 -14.85 9.70 1.34
CA LEU A 92 -16.17 10.20 0.94
C LEU A 92 -17.13 10.30 2.14
N ASN A 93 -18.14 11.18 2.05
CA ASN A 93 -19.20 11.30 3.07
C ASN A 93 -20.12 10.06 3.15
N ARG A 94 -20.15 9.24 2.10
CA ARG A 94 -20.88 7.96 2.05
C ARG A 94 -20.00 6.93 1.36
N PRO A 95 -20.08 5.65 1.74
CA PRO A 95 -19.26 4.61 1.14
C PRO A 95 -19.63 4.45 -0.34
N ALA A 96 -18.59 4.27 -1.16
CA ALA A 96 -18.74 3.93 -2.56
C ALA A 96 -17.58 3.03 -2.99
N SER A 97 -17.84 2.24 -4.02
CA SER A 97 -16.87 1.35 -4.66
C SER A 97 -17.11 1.37 -6.16
N ASP A 98 -16.05 1.20 -6.94
CA ASP A 98 -16.10 1.20 -8.40
C ASP A 98 -15.52 -0.10 -8.90
N LEU A 99 -16.32 -1.00 -9.48
CA LEU A 99 -15.85 -2.33 -9.85
C LEU A 99 -15.20 -2.32 -11.24
N SER A 100 -14.11 -3.07 -11.40
CA SER A 100 -13.52 -3.26 -12.72
C SER A 100 -14.49 -4.02 -13.63
N ARG A 101 -14.54 -3.65 -14.91
CA ARG A 101 -15.30 -4.37 -15.94
C ARG A 101 -14.94 -5.87 -16.06
N GLY A 102 -13.75 -6.26 -15.60
CA GLY A 102 -13.29 -7.65 -15.56
C GLY A 102 -13.36 -8.31 -14.18
N ALA A 103 -14.16 -7.76 -13.25
CA ALA A 103 -14.35 -8.34 -11.92
C ALA A 103 -15.04 -9.71 -12.00
N LEU A 104 -14.60 -10.64 -11.16
CA LEU A 104 -15.28 -11.92 -10.97
C LEU A 104 -16.53 -11.73 -10.09
N VAL A 105 -17.45 -12.70 -10.13
CA VAL A 105 -18.67 -12.65 -9.30
C VAL A 105 -18.31 -12.54 -7.82
N GLU A 106 -17.29 -13.27 -7.39
CA GLU A 106 -16.78 -13.27 -6.04
C GLU A 106 -16.23 -11.89 -5.64
N ASP A 107 -15.49 -11.22 -6.55
CA ASP A 107 -14.96 -9.87 -6.32
C ASP A 107 -16.09 -8.86 -6.09
N ILE A 108 -17.19 -9.00 -6.85
CA ILE A 108 -18.38 -8.15 -6.72
C ILE A 108 -19.05 -8.35 -5.37
N VAL A 109 -19.30 -9.62 -4.98
CA VAL A 109 -19.95 -9.96 -3.71
C VAL A 109 -19.14 -9.42 -2.53
N ASP A 110 -17.82 -9.64 -2.53
CA ASP A 110 -16.96 -9.14 -1.45
C ASP A 110 -16.95 -7.62 -1.37
N THR A 111 -16.85 -6.96 -2.53
CA THR A 111 -16.80 -5.51 -2.58
C THR A 111 -18.09 -4.91 -2.07
N VAL A 112 -19.25 -5.50 -2.40
CA VAL A 112 -20.54 -5.08 -1.85
C VAL A 112 -20.59 -5.29 -0.33
N ALA A 113 -20.18 -6.47 0.16
CA ALA A 113 -20.15 -6.76 1.59
C ALA A 113 -19.28 -5.75 2.36
N VAL A 114 -18.08 -5.46 1.87
CA VAL A 114 -17.18 -4.49 2.50
C VAL A 114 -17.72 -3.06 2.37
N THR A 115 -18.37 -2.70 1.26
CA THR A 115 -18.98 -1.37 1.09
C THR A 115 -20.12 -1.17 2.10
N ALA A 116 -20.95 -2.18 2.31
CA ALA A 116 -22.04 -2.15 3.28
C ALA A 116 -21.54 -2.03 4.72
N LEU A 117 -20.44 -2.71 5.07
CA LEU A 117 -19.81 -2.60 6.39
C LEU A 117 -19.23 -1.20 6.68
N ARG A 118 -19.00 -0.39 5.65
CA ARG A 118 -18.43 0.96 5.76
C ARG A 118 -19.50 2.06 5.76
N ALA A 119 -20.78 1.70 5.74
CA ALA A 119 -21.93 2.60 5.68
C ALA A 119 -22.35 3.14 7.04
#